data_AF-A0A9D5GIL1-F1
#
_entry.id   AF-A0A9D5GIL1-F1
#
_cell.length_a   1.000
_cell.length_b   1.000
_cell.length_c   1.000
_cell.angle_alpha   90.00
_cell.angle_beta   90.00
_cell.angle_gamma   90.00
#
_symmetry.space_group_name_H-M   'P 1'
#
loop_
_entity.id
_entity.type
_entity.pdbx_description
1 polymer ?
#
loop_
_entity_poly.entity_id
_entity_poly.type
_entity_poly.pdbx_seq_one_letter_code
_entity_poly.pdbx_strand_id
1 'polypeptide(L)'
;MPLTAKTKTTKATPQAKAPSAPKAGPGGELIPRDRDGAVIDADGNAVTLTNLRKPFWPDVGVNKGDLLRYYASVAPWLLPHLRDRAMVLKRYPNGAAGEFFFMKRTPTPHPSWLKTCAIEHASGNVIDFPVVGDLASLLWVVNLGCIDLNQWYA
;
A
#
# COMPACT_ATOMS: atom_id res chain seq x y z
N MET A 1 41.34 26.55 43.72
CA MET A 1 40.66 26.20 42.45
C MET A 1 41.33 24.94 41.92
N PRO A 2 40.62 23.81 41.87
CA PRO A 2 40.09 23.33 40.59
C PRO A 2 38.62 22.86 40.66
N LEU A 3 37.95 22.95 39.51
CA LEU A 3 36.51 22.76 39.31
C LEU A 3 36.06 21.29 39.34
N THR A 4 34.89 21.08 39.95
CA THR A 4 34.08 19.85 39.99
C THR A 4 33.54 19.47 38.60
N ALA A 5 33.77 18.24 38.15
CA ALA A 5 33.11 17.68 36.98
C ALA A 5 31.77 17.04 37.40
N LYS A 6 30.65 17.57 36.89
CA LYS A 6 29.30 17.06 37.11
C LYS A 6 28.96 15.98 36.07
N THR A 7 28.56 14.80 36.54
CA THR A 7 28.01 13.71 35.75
C THR A 7 26.68 14.13 35.11
N LYS A 8 26.58 14.07 33.78
CA LYS A 8 25.33 14.32 33.04
C LYS A 8 24.49 13.05 33.04
N THR A 9 23.35 13.09 33.73
CA THR A 9 22.29 12.08 33.64
C THR A 9 21.57 12.22 32.30
N THR A 10 21.72 11.23 31.42
CA THR A 10 20.96 11.15 30.17
C THR A 10 19.53 10.69 30.49
N LYS A 11 18.54 11.56 30.28
CA LYS A 11 17.12 11.21 30.39
C LYS A 11 16.72 10.30 29.23
N ALA A 12 16.06 9.18 29.55
CA ALA A 12 15.46 8.29 28.57
C ALA A 12 14.29 8.97 27.85
N THR A 13 14.30 8.91 26.52
CA THR A 13 13.21 9.33 25.64
C THR A 13 11.98 8.43 25.85
N PRO A 14 10.75 8.95 25.98
CA PRO A 14 9.57 8.09 26.05
C PRO A 14 9.37 7.38 24.72
N GLN A 15 9.31 6.05 24.76
CA GLN A 15 8.98 5.21 23.61
C GLN A 15 7.53 5.50 23.21
N ALA A 16 7.34 6.09 22.02
CA ALA A 16 6.01 6.36 21.49
C ALA A 16 5.26 5.02 21.32
N LYS A 17 4.09 4.92 21.95
CA LYS A 17 3.15 3.82 21.77
C LYS A 17 2.79 3.76 20.28
N ALA A 18 3.00 2.60 19.64
CA ALA A 18 2.55 2.38 18.28
C ALA A 18 1.08 2.81 18.16
N PRO A 19 0.69 3.59 17.14
CA PRO A 19 -0.69 4.01 16.98
C PRO A 19 -1.56 2.75 16.93
N SER A 20 -2.58 2.72 17.79
CA SER A 20 -3.57 1.65 17.79
C SER A 20 -4.13 1.53 16.38
N ALA A 21 -4.00 0.34 15.79
CA ALA A 21 -4.52 0.05 14.47
C ALA A 21 -5.95 0.59 14.35
N PRO A 22 -6.30 1.28 13.25
CA PRO A 22 -7.68 1.70 13.04
C PRO A 22 -8.59 0.48 13.21
N LYS A 23 -9.71 0.65 13.93
CA LYS A 23 -10.72 -0.41 14.08
C LYS A 23 -11.00 -0.98 12.70
N ALA A 24 -10.84 -2.30 12.57
CA ALA A 24 -10.93 -2.98 11.29
C ALA A 24 -12.22 -2.56 10.56
N GLY A 25 -12.08 -1.80 9.49
CA GLY A 25 -13.14 -1.69 8.50
C GLY A 25 -13.48 -3.09 7.98
N PRO A 26 -14.70 -3.30 7.47
CA PRO A 26 -15.23 -4.62 7.11
C PRO A 26 -14.33 -5.41 6.13
N GLY A 27 -13.43 -4.76 5.40
CA GLY A 27 -12.52 -5.42 4.47
C GLY A 27 -11.36 -6.21 5.10
N GLY A 28 -11.05 -6.01 6.38
CA GLY A 28 -9.90 -6.65 7.04
C GLY A 28 -10.04 -8.17 7.25
N GLU A 29 -11.27 -8.69 7.25
CA GLU A 29 -11.58 -10.10 7.50
C GLU A 29 -11.52 -10.97 6.22
N LEU A 30 -11.58 -10.34 5.03
CA LEU A 30 -11.54 -11.02 3.74
C LEU A 30 -10.19 -11.70 3.44
N ILE A 31 -9.11 -11.22 4.05
CA ILE A 31 -7.75 -11.59 3.67
C ILE A 31 -7.16 -12.57 4.70
N PRO A 32 -6.85 -13.82 4.30
CA PRO A 32 -6.41 -14.85 5.23
C PRO A 32 -5.00 -14.58 5.77
N ARG A 33 -4.73 -15.11 6.96
CA ARG A 33 -3.43 -15.01 7.64
C ARG A 33 -2.62 -16.31 7.62
N ASP A 34 -3.29 -17.42 7.38
CA ASP A 34 -2.77 -18.79 7.49
C ASP A 34 -2.09 -19.29 6.20
N ARG A 35 -2.31 -18.62 5.07
CA ARG A 35 -1.85 -19.04 3.73
C ARG A 35 -1.15 -17.92 2.96
N ASP A 36 -0.39 -18.28 1.93
CA ASP A 36 0.40 -17.33 1.13
C ASP A 36 -0.34 -16.73 -0.07
N GLY A 37 -1.48 -17.27 -0.45
CA GLY A 37 -2.27 -16.76 -1.56
C GLY A 37 -3.75 -17.01 -1.36
N ALA A 38 -4.57 -16.16 -1.94
CA ALA A 38 -6.02 -16.22 -1.86
C ALA A 38 -6.64 -15.54 -3.07
N VAL A 39 -7.82 -16.02 -3.48
CA VAL A 39 -8.71 -15.24 -4.34
C VAL A 39 -9.82 -14.73 -3.45
N ILE A 40 -10.00 -13.43 -3.41
CA ILE A 40 -11.06 -12.78 -2.62
C ILE A 40 -12.07 -12.13 -3.55
N ASP A 41 -13.31 -12.06 -3.12
CA ASP A 41 -14.32 -11.19 -3.74
C ASP A 41 -14.26 -9.82 -3.07
N ALA A 42 -14.03 -8.78 -3.86
CA ALA A 42 -14.12 -7.39 -3.44
C ALA A 42 -15.13 -6.67 -4.34
N ASP A 43 -16.31 -6.37 -3.80
CA ASP A 43 -17.40 -5.69 -4.50
C ASP A 43 -17.82 -6.37 -5.83
N GLY A 44 -17.85 -7.70 -5.86
CA GLY A 44 -18.23 -8.50 -7.03
C GLY A 44 -17.08 -8.77 -8.00
N ASN A 45 -15.86 -8.33 -7.67
CA ASN A 45 -14.66 -8.56 -8.47
C ASN A 45 -13.72 -9.54 -7.77
N ALA A 46 -13.34 -10.62 -8.48
CA ALA A 46 -12.34 -11.55 -7.99
C ALA A 46 -10.93 -10.95 -8.06
N VAL A 47 -10.25 -10.88 -6.91
CA VAL A 47 -8.87 -10.38 -6.77
C VAL A 47 -7.95 -11.48 -6.30
N THR A 48 -6.97 -11.84 -7.12
CA THR A 48 -5.92 -12.79 -6.75
C THR A 48 -4.81 -12.11 -5.94
N LEU A 49 -4.67 -12.50 -4.68
CA LEU A 49 -3.62 -12.10 -3.77
C LEU A 49 -2.55 -13.20 -3.69
N THR A 50 -1.28 -12.80 -3.67
CA THR A 50 -0.13 -13.72 -3.63
C THR A 50 0.85 -13.30 -2.56
N ASN A 51 1.82 -14.13 -2.20
CA ASN A 51 2.92 -13.80 -1.28
C ASN A 51 2.48 -13.08 0.01
N LEU A 52 1.36 -13.49 0.61
CA LEU A 52 0.75 -12.79 1.76
C LEU A 52 1.69 -12.76 2.97
N ARG A 53 2.45 -13.82 3.25
CA ARG A 53 3.39 -13.85 4.38
C ARG A 53 4.75 -13.27 4.05
N LYS A 54 4.94 -12.69 2.85
CA LYS A 54 6.21 -12.05 2.48
C LYS A 54 6.49 -10.87 3.44
N PRO A 55 7.65 -10.84 4.13
CA PRO A 55 7.98 -9.76 5.05
C PRO A 55 8.17 -8.46 4.28
N PHE A 56 7.44 -7.41 4.67
CA PHE A 56 7.59 -6.06 4.11
C PHE A 56 8.30 -5.12 5.08
N TRP A 57 8.03 -5.28 6.39
CA TRP A 57 8.79 -4.67 7.48
C TRP A 57 9.21 -5.75 8.48
N PRO A 58 10.35 -6.43 8.24
CA PRO A 58 10.78 -7.54 9.09
C PRO A 58 11.02 -7.13 10.54
N ASP A 59 11.53 -5.92 10.78
CA ASP A 59 11.86 -5.41 12.12
C ASP A 59 10.67 -5.32 13.07
N VAL A 60 9.46 -5.20 12.52
CA VAL A 60 8.20 -5.12 13.28
C VAL A 60 7.26 -6.29 12.97
N GLY A 61 7.74 -7.31 12.25
CA GLY A 61 6.97 -8.51 11.93
C GLY A 61 5.78 -8.30 10.99
N VAL A 62 5.76 -7.21 10.21
CA VAL A 62 4.64 -6.89 9.30
C VAL A 62 4.91 -7.45 7.91
N ASN A 63 3.95 -8.22 7.40
CA ASN A 63 4.01 -8.83 6.06
C ASN A 63 3.08 -8.13 5.05
N LYS A 64 3.13 -8.57 3.79
CA LYS A 64 2.28 -8.03 2.72
C LYS A 64 0.78 -8.20 2.98
N GLY A 65 0.38 -9.32 3.59
CA GLY A 65 -1.00 -9.57 3.98
C GLY A 65 -1.50 -8.59 5.05
N ASP A 66 -0.65 -8.19 6.00
CA ASP A 66 -0.96 -7.12 6.95
C ASP A 66 -1.19 -5.78 6.25
N LEU A 67 -0.33 -5.43 5.27
CA LEU A 67 -0.50 -4.21 4.47
C LEU A 67 -1.83 -4.21 3.71
N LEU A 68 -2.16 -5.32 3.06
CA LEU A 68 -3.43 -5.47 2.35
C LEU A 68 -4.63 -5.34 3.30
N ARG A 69 -4.58 -5.97 4.48
CA ARG A 69 -5.62 -5.84 5.51
C ARG A 69 -5.74 -4.40 6.02
N TYR A 70 -4.62 -3.70 6.19
CA TYR A 70 -4.62 -2.29 6.56
C TYR A 70 -5.35 -1.45 5.50
N TYR A 71 -4.97 -1.57 4.22
CA TYR A 71 -5.65 -0.83 3.15
C TYR A 71 -7.13 -1.17 3.02
N ALA A 72 -7.50 -2.44 3.16
CA ALA A 72 -8.90 -2.86 3.20
C ALA A 72 -9.67 -2.21 4.36
N SER A 73 -9.03 -2.09 5.53
CA SER A 73 -9.64 -1.49 6.71
C SER A 73 -9.87 0.01 6.55
N VAL A 74 -8.96 0.73 5.88
CA VAL A 74 -9.07 2.19 5.70
C VAL A 74 -9.76 2.59 4.40
N ALA A 75 -10.05 1.63 3.51
CA ALA A 75 -10.65 1.87 2.19
C ALA A 75 -11.89 2.78 2.21
N PRO A 76 -12.86 2.66 3.16
CA PRO A 76 -14.05 3.51 3.17
C PRO A 76 -13.73 5.02 3.26
N TRP A 77 -12.63 5.38 3.92
CA TRP A 77 -12.20 6.77 4.07
C TRP A 77 -11.18 7.17 3.00
N LEU A 78 -10.37 6.23 2.53
CA LEU A 78 -9.32 6.49 1.54
C LEU A 78 -9.89 6.65 0.12
N LEU A 79 -10.79 5.75 -0.31
CA LEU A 79 -11.28 5.69 -1.69
C LEU A 79 -11.95 6.98 -2.19
N PRO A 80 -12.72 7.73 -1.38
CA PRO A 80 -13.25 9.04 -1.81
C PRO A 80 -12.18 10.03 -2.29
N HIS A 81 -10.93 9.90 -1.81
CA HIS A 81 -9.82 10.77 -2.20
C HIS A 81 -9.07 10.28 -3.44
N LEU A 82 -9.16 8.98 -3.75
CA LEU A 82 -8.47 8.36 -4.89
C LEU A 82 -9.34 8.29 -6.16
N ARG A 83 -10.66 8.36 -6.00
CA ARG A 83 -11.63 8.19 -7.08
C ARG A 83 -11.35 9.12 -8.25
N ASP A 84 -11.47 8.57 -9.46
CA ASP A 84 -11.31 9.26 -10.75
C ASP A 84 -9.95 9.94 -10.96
N ARG A 85 -8.90 9.43 -10.29
CA ARG A 85 -7.51 9.90 -10.46
C ARG A 85 -6.64 8.81 -11.06
N ALA A 86 -5.87 9.18 -12.08
CA ALA A 86 -4.78 8.35 -12.58
C ALA A 86 -3.73 8.15 -11.50
N MET A 87 -3.23 6.91 -11.37
CA MET A 87 -2.24 6.57 -10.35
C MET A 87 -0.92 6.10 -10.97
N VAL A 88 0.18 6.65 -10.46
CA VAL A 88 1.52 6.11 -10.72
C VAL A 88 1.80 5.01 -9.71
N LEU A 89 2.26 3.85 -10.18
CA LEU A 89 2.58 2.73 -9.31
C LEU A 89 4.03 2.87 -8.82
N LYS A 90 4.24 3.10 -7.53
CA LYS A 90 5.55 3.00 -6.88
C LYS A 90 5.66 1.65 -6.18
N ARG A 91 6.36 0.71 -6.80
CA ARG A 91 6.37 -0.69 -6.38
C ARG A 91 7.60 -1.02 -5.56
N TYR A 92 7.39 -1.73 -4.46
CA TYR A 92 8.40 -2.27 -3.56
C TYR A 92 8.26 -3.81 -3.53
N PRO A 93 8.75 -4.52 -4.55
CA PRO A 93 8.57 -5.98 -4.64
C PRO A 93 9.14 -6.72 -3.43
N ASN A 94 10.20 -6.19 -2.82
CA ASN A 94 10.99 -6.82 -1.75
C ASN A 94 10.81 -6.17 -0.38
N GLY A 95 9.72 -5.42 -0.17
CA GLY A 95 9.42 -4.76 1.10
C GLY A 95 9.90 -3.31 1.17
N ALA A 96 9.56 -2.64 2.26
CA ALA A 96 9.65 -1.18 2.37
C ALA A 96 11.08 -0.63 2.39
N ALA A 97 12.03 -1.42 2.90
CA ALA A 97 13.46 -1.07 2.91
C ALA A 97 14.18 -1.51 1.62
N GLY A 98 13.51 -2.21 0.71
CA GLY A 98 14.09 -2.68 -0.54
C GLY A 98 14.07 -1.64 -1.65
N GLU A 99 14.67 -1.98 -2.79
CA GLU A 99 14.61 -1.15 -3.99
C GLU A 99 13.18 -0.99 -4.50
N PHE A 100 12.89 0.20 -5.01
CA PHE A 100 11.60 0.53 -5.62
C PHE A 100 11.78 1.00 -7.06
N PHE A 101 10.71 0.91 -7.83
CA PHE A 101 10.63 1.51 -9.15
C PHE A 101 9.25 2.12 -9.40
N PHE A 102 9.21 3.12 -10.27
CA PHE A 102 7.98 3.74 -10.73
C PHE A 102 7.50 3.11 -12.03
N MET A 103 6.19 2.91 -12.13
CA MET A 103 5.53 2.37 -13.30
C MET A 103 4.28 3.21 -13.58
N LYS A 104 4.30 3.93 -14.69
CA LYS A 104 3.20 4.79 -15.15
C LYS A 104 2.13 3.97 -15.87
N ARG A 105 2.57 3.15 -16.82
CA ARG A 105 1.69 2.29 -17.63
C ARG A 105 1.12 1.16 -16.76
N THR A 106 -0.18 0.91 -16.89
CA THR A 106 -0.85 -0.22 -16.25
C THR A 106 -0.16 -1.54 -16.67
N PRO A 107 0.22 -2.40 -15.72
CA PRO A 107 0.79 -3.72 -16.01
C PRO A 107 -0.11 -4.56 -16.92
N THR A 108 0.48 -5.26 -17.89
CA THR A 108 -0.23 -6.24 -18.73
C THR A 108 0.27 -7.65 -18.39
N PRO A 109 -0.62 -8.65 -18.19
CA PRO A 109 -2.08 -8.53 -18.14
C PRO A 109 -2.57 -7.87 -16.84
N HIS A 110 -3.75 -7.25 -16.90
CA HIS A 110 -4.49 -6.77 -15.73
C HIS A 110 -5.96 -7.27 -15.78
N PRO A 111 -6.67 -7.27 -14.64
CA PRO A 111 -8.09 -7.64 -14.62
C PRO A 111 -8.95 -6.74 -15.52
N SER A 112 -10.00 -7.30 -16.13
CA SER A 112 -10.90 -6.57 -17.04
C SER A 112 -11.72 -5.49 -16.36
N TRP A 113 -11.99 -5.63 -15.05
CA TRP A 113 -12.70 -4.66 -14.23
C TRP A 113 -11.83 -3.46 -13.82
N LEU A 114 -10.51 -3.53 -13.99
CA LEU A 114 -9.62 -2.44 -13.64
C LEU A 114 -9.78 -1.29 -14.63
N LYS A 115 -10.27 -0.15 -14.15
CA LYS A 115 -10.36 1.07 -14.95
C LYS A 115 -8.98 1.63 -15.25
N THR A 116 -8.82 2.14 -16.47
CA THR A 116 -7.63 2.87 -16.90
C THR A 116 -7.99 4.24 -17.44
N CYS A 117 -7.03 5.17 -17.36
CA CYS A 117 -7.13 6.51 -17.92
C CYS A 117 -5.99 6.71 -18.92
N ALA A 118 -6.35 6.92 -20.19
CA ALA A 118 -5.41 7.21 -21.25
C ALA A 118 -4.99 8.68 -21.17
N ILE A 119 -3.69 8.93 -21.04
CA ILE A 119 -3.12 10.28 -20.97
C ILE A 119 -2.12 10.45 -22.10
N GLU A 120 -2.34 11.47 -22.92
CA GLU A 120 -1.40 11.89 -23.95
C GLU A 120 -0.29 12.75 -23.33
N HIS A 121 0.95 12.39 -23.61
CA HIS A 121 2.12 13.14 -23.19
C HIS A 121 2.59 14.08 -24.30
N ALA A 122 3.32 15.15 -23.95
CA ALA A 122 3.88 16.10 -24.92
C ALA A 122 4.74 15.46 -26.03
N SER A 123 5.26 14.25 -25.80
CA SER A 123 5.95 13.45 -26.81
C SER A 123 5.04 12.80 -27.87
N GLY A 124 3.71 12.98 -27.79
CA GLY A 124 2.72 12.31 -28.64
C GLY A 124 2.41 10.85 -28.21
N ASN A 125 2.97 10.40 -27.09
CA ASN A 125 2.74 9.04 -26.59
C ASN A 125 1.50 9.02 -25.70
N VAL A 126 0.63 8.03 -25.90
CA VAL A 126 -0.51 7.76 -25.02
C VAL A 126 -0.14 6.64 -24.04
N ILE A 127 -0.34 6.89 -22.75
CA ILE A 127 -0.08 5.94 -21.67
C ILE A 127 -1.38 5.72 -20.89
N ASP A 128 -1.77 4.46 -20.74
CA ASP A 128 -2.86 4.05 -19.87
C ASP A 128 -2.36 3.93 -18.43
N PHE A 129 -2.91 4.74 -17.54
CA PHE A 129 -2.66 4.69 -16.11
C PHE A 129 -3.80 3.93 -15.41
N PRO A 130 -3.52 3.17 -14.34
CA PRO A 130 -4.58 2.57 -13.54
C PRO A 130 -5.33 3.65 -12.76
N VAL A 131 -6.64 3.48 -12.64
CA VAL A 131 -7.51 4.31 -11.79
C VAL A 131 -8.01 3.45 -10.64
N VAL A 132 -7.76 3.89 -9.41
CA VAL A 132 -8.21 3.18 -8.20
C VAL A 132 -9.42 3.89 -7.62
N GLY A 133 -10.58 3.24 -7.74
CA GLY A 133 -11.87 3.83 -7.34
C GLY A 133 -12.72 2.94 -6.42
N ASP A 134 -12.29 1.71 -6.18
CA ASP A 134 -13.01 0.69 -5.40
C ASP A 134 -12.02 -0.20 -4.61
N LEU A 135 -12.57 -1.08 -3.77
CA LEU A 135 -11.75 -1.96 -2.94
C LEU A 135 -10.91 -2.94 -3.79
N ALA A 136 -11.48 -3.46 -4.88
CA ALA A 136 -10.82 -4.43 -5.75
C ALA A 136 -9.56 -3.86 -6.40
N SER A 137 -9.67 -2.68 -7.00
CA SER A 137 -8.56 -1.95 -7.62
C SER A 137 -7.50 -1.54 -6.60
N LEU A 138 -7.90 -1.13 -5.39
CA LEU A 138 -6.98 -0.82 -4.30
C LEU A 138 -6.18 -2.06 -3.88
N LEU A 139 -6.84 -3.19 -3.61
CA LEU A 139 -6.16 -4.41 -3.18
C LEU A 139 -5.27 -4.97 -4.29
N TRP A 140 -5.66 -4.82 -5.55
CA TRP A 140 -4.83 -5.22 -6.68
C TRP A 140 -3.54 -4.40 -6.78
N VAL A 141 -3.60 -3.06 -6.70
CA VAL A 141 -2.37 -2.25 -6.75
C VAL A 141 -1.47 -2.51 -5.55
N VAL A 142 -2.03 -2.67 -4.35
CA VAL A 142 -1.24 -2.98 -3.14
C VAL A 142 -0.59 -4.36 -3.26
N ASN A 143 -1.29 -5.35 -3.85
CA ASN A 143 -0.76 -6.70 -4.05
C ASN A 143 0.46 -6.72 -5.00
N LEU A 144 0.54 -5.77 -5.94
CA LEU A 144 1.71 -5.55 -6.81
C LEU A 144 2.94 -4.99 -6.07
N GLY A 145 2.80 -4.67 -4.78
CA GLY A 145 3.84 -4.09 -3.93
C GLY A 145 3.78 -2.57 -3.84
N CYS A 146 2.66 -1.94 -4.18
CA CYS A 146 2.49 -0.50 -3.98
C CYS A 146 2.21 -0.23 -2.49
N ILE A 147 3.26 0.15 -1.76
CA ILE A 147 3.18 0.61 -0.36
C ILE A 147 2.71 2.07 -0.31
N ASP A 148 2.97 2.82 -1.37
CA ASP A 148 2.68 4.24 -1.49
C ASP A 148 1.75 4.47 -2.68
N LEU A 149 0.74 5.33 -2.50
CA LEU A 149 -0.28 5.63 -3.51
C LEU A 149 0.00 7.04 -4.06
N ASN A 150 0.30 7.10 -5.35
CA ASN A 150 0.75 8.32 -6.02
C ASN A 150 -0.28 8.74 -7.07
N GLN A 151 -1.44 9.20 -6.61
CA GLN A 151 -2.48 9.77 -7.47
C GLN A 151 -2.06 11.13 -8.03
N TRP A 152 -2.50 11.44 -9.25
CA TRP A 152 -2.36 12.78 -9.79
C TRP A 152 -3.30 13.77 -9.09
N TYR A 153 -2.76 14.97 -8.85
CA TYR A 153 -3.59 16.14 -8.54
C TYR A 153 -4.37 16.48 -9.81
N ALA A 154 -5.68 16.59 -9.67
CA ALA A 154 -6.57 17.01 -10.75
C ALA A 154 -6.49 18.53 -10.90
#